data_AF-A0A954Q3T8-F1
#
_entry.id   AF-A0A954Q3T8-F1
#
_cell.length_a   1.000
_cell.length_b   1.000
_cell.length_c   1.000
_cell.angle_alpha   90.00
_cell.angle_beta   90.00
_cell.angle_gamma   90.00
#
_symmetry.space_group_name_H-M   'P 1'
#
loop_
_entity.id
_entity.type
_entity.pdbx_description
1 polymer ?
#
loop_
_entity_poly.entity_id
_entity_poly.type
_entity_poly.pdbx_seq_one_letter_code
_entity_poly.pdbx_strand_id
1 'polypeptide(L)'
;HHAGNIEALRVVDETYAICDQPWRGLGKIPNGGLRLRDHWRQFDAAQKFSRVAMPIVEPTPCRSGDVLTGRIRPTECEYFGRECTQDTPLGAPMVSSEGACAAYARHARQRV
;
A
#
# COMPACT_ATOMS: atom_id res chain seq x y z
N HIS A 1 17.93 -21.41 1.43
CA HIS A 1 17.72 -21.27 -0.04
C HIS A 1 18.07 -19.85 -0.45
N HIS A 2 19.27 -19.62 -1.01
CA HIS A 2 19.75 -18.26 -1.31
C HIS A 2 19.11 -17.63 -2.56
N ALA A 3 18.60 -18.44 -3.49
CA ALA A 3 18.09 -17.94 -4.77
C ALA A 3 16.57 -17.67 -4.80
N GLY A 4 15.85 -17.91 -3.70
CA GLY A 4 14.39 -17.82 -3.67
C GLY A 4 13.69 -18.90 -4.51
N ASN A 5 12.47 -18.62 -4.96
CA ASN A 5 11.71 -19.50 -5.84
C ASN A 5 11.92 -19.09 -7.31
N ILE A 6 12.74 -19.87 -8.02
CA ILE A 6 13.16 -19.56 -9.40
C ILE A 6 11.98 -19.55 -10.37
N GLU A 7 11.06 -20.51 -10.25
CA GLU A 7 9.90 -20.57 -11.15
C GLU A 7 8.97 -19.36 -10.97
N ALA A 8 8.75 -18.94 -9.73
CA ALA A 8 7.98 -17.73 -9.47
C ALA A 8 8.66 -16.47 -10.02
N LEU A 9 9.98 -16.34 -9.85
CA LEU A 9 10.75 -15.22 -10.38
C LEU A 9 10.67 -15.16 -11.92
N ARG A 10 10.78 -16.32 -12.59
CA ARG A 10 10.67 -16.41 -14.06
C ARG A 10 9.31 -15.91 -14.55
N VAL A 11 8.22 -16.38 -13.92
CA VAL A 11 6.85 -15.96 -14.30
C VAL A 11 6.63 -14.47 -14.09
N VAL A 12 7.13 -13.91 -12.97
CA VAL A 12 7.02 -12.47 -12.71
C VAL A 12 7.79 -11.66 -13.76
N ASP A 13 9.03 -12.05 -14.09
CA ASP A 13 9.84 -11.33 -15.08
C ASP A 13 9.24 -11.42 -16.49
N GLU A 14 8.72 -12.58 -16.89
CA GLU A 14 8.03 -12.77 -18.18
C GLU A 14 6.75 -11.92 -18.26
N THR A 15 6.06 -11.68 -17.15
CA THR A 15 4.75 -11.02 -17.14
C THR A 15 4.83 -9.50 -16.95
N TYR A 16 5.73 -9.03 -16.09
CA TYR A 16 5.76 -7.64 -15.63
C TYR A 16 7.05 -6.92 -16.01
N ALA A 17 6.95 -5.61 -16.24
CA ALA A 17 8.07 -4.70 -16.32
C ALA A 17 8.11 -3.82 -15.07
N ILE A 18 9.32 -3.50 -14.59
CA ILE A 18 9.53 -2.55 -13.51
C ILE A 18 9.11 -1.15 -13.98
N CYS A 19 8.44 -0.40 -13.09
CA CYS A 19 8.09 0.99 -13.33
C CYS A 19 8.14 1.81 -12.04
N ASP A 20 8.13 3.13 -12.18
CA ASP A 20 7.85 3.99 -11.04
C ASP A 20 6.39 3.83 -10.60
N GLN A 21 6.14 3.94 -9.31
CA GLN A 21 4.79 3.75 -8.77
C GLN A 21 4.50 4.73 -7.63
N PRO A 22 3.32 5.38 -7.60
CA PRO A 22 2.87 6.10 -6.42
C PRO A 22 2.49 5.12 -5.31
N TRP A 23 3.13 5.28 -4.15
CA TRP A 23 2.79 4.61 -2.90
C TRP A 23 2.02 5.58 -2.01
N ARG A 24 0.83 5.16 -1.55
CA ARG A 24 -0.04 6.02 -0.73
C ARG A 24 0.70 6.46 0.54
N GLY A 25 0.79 7.77 0.76
CA GLY A 25 1.51 8.36 1.89
C GLY A 25 3.03 8.50 1.73
N LEU A 26 3.61 7.92 0.68
CA LEU A 26 5.07 8.00 0.40
C LEU A 26 5.40 8.72 -0.91
N GLY A 27 4.40 8.96 -1.77
CA GLY A 27 4.59 9.59 -3.06
C GLY A 27 5.12 8.61 -4.12
N LYS A 28 5.67 9.14 -5.21
CA LYS A 28 6.17 8.33 -6.32
C LYS A 28 7.54 7.73 -5.97
N ILE A 29 7.65 6.41 -6.01
CA ILE A 29 8.90 5.67 -5.77
C ILE A 29 9.46 5.21 -7.14
N PRO A 30 10.69 5.62 -7.51
CA PRO A 30 11.34 5.15 -8.73
C PRO A 30 11.55 3.64 -8.72
N ASN A 31 11.25 2.97 -9.83
CA ASN A 31 11.31 1.49 -9.93
C ASN A 31 10.55 0.76 -8.79
N GLY A 32 9.58 1.43 -8.17
CA GLY A 32 8.87 0.95 -6.98
C GLY A 32 7.63 0.12 -7.27
N GLY A 33 7.38 -0.26 -8.52
CA GLY A 33 6.22 -1.08 -8.88
C GLY A 33 6.41 -1.91 -10.14
N LEU A 34 5.34 -2.62 -10.48
CA LEU A 34 5.26 -3.52 -11.61
C LEU A 34 4.06 -3.13 -12.48
N ARG A 35 4.27 -3.11 -13.80
CA ARG A 35 3.21 -2.96 -14.80
C ARG A 35 3.22 -4.15 -15.74
N LEU A 36 2.07 -4.48 -16.32
CA LEU A 36 2.01 -5.53 -17.34
C LEU A 36 2.89 -5.13 -18.54
N ARG A 37 3.63 -6.11 -19.07
CA ARG A 37 4.37 -5.94 -20.33
C ARG A 37 3.39 -5.78 -21.50
N ASP A 38 3.86 -5.15 -22.57
CA ASP A 38 3.01 -4.75 -23.69
C ASP A 38 2.31 -5.94 -24.38
N HIS A 39 2.93 -7.12 -24.40
CA HIS A 39 2.30 -8.34 -24.93
C HIS A 39 1.08 -8.80 -24.10
N TRP A 40 1.00 -8.41 -22.83
CA TRP A 40 -0.16 -8.62 -21.94
C TRP A 40 -1.11 -7.41 -21.88
N ARG A 41 -0.93 -6.39 -22.73
CA ARG A 41 -1.75 -5.15 -22.72
C ARG A 41 -3.25 -5.41 -22.82
N GLN A 42 -3.65 -6.48 -23.52
CA GLN A 42 -5.04 -6.91 -23.61
C GLN A 42 -5.65 -7.34 -22.26
N PHE A 43 -4.89 -7.42 -21.18
CA PHE A 43 -5.36 -7.69 -19.81
C PHE A 43 -5.24 -6.48 -18.89
N ASP A 44 -4.56 -5.41 -19.32
CA ASP A 44 -4.33 -4.22 -18.50
C ASP A 44 -5.55 -3.29 -18.48
N ALA A 45 -6.19 -3.18 -17.32
CA ALA A 45 -7.34 -2.31 -17.10
C ALA A 45 -7.00 -0.83 -17.27
N ALA A 46 -5.80 -0.39 -16.88
CA ALA A 46 -5.36 0.99 -17.06
C ALA A 46 -5.26 1.35 -18.55
N GLN A 47 -4.94 0.37 -19.40
CA GLN A 47 -4.88 0.55 -20.85
C GLN A 47 -6.27 0.47 -21.49
N LYS A 48 -7.11 -0.49 -21.08
CA LYS A 48 -8.49 -0.66 -21.58
C LYS A 48 -9.40 0.52 -21.25
N PHE A 49 -9.23 1.10 -20.05
CA PHE A 49 -10.14 2.11 -19.51
C PHE A 49 -9.44 3.45 -19.23
N SER A 50 -8.37 3.74 -19.98
CA SER A 50 -7.52 4.93 -19.82
C SER A 50 -8.26 6.27 -19.76
N ARG A 51 -9.46 6.37 -20.35
CA ARG A 51 -10.30 7.58 -20.34
C ARG A 51 -11.11 7.80 -19.06
N VAL A 52 -11.17 6.82 -18.15
CA VAL A 52 -12.02 6.86 -16.94
C VAL A 52 -11.19 7.05 -15.66
N ALA A 53 -9.86 6.86 -15.73
CA ALA A 53 -9.00 6.93 -14.56
C ALA A 53 -8.67 8.38 -14.18
N MET A 54 -9.43 8.95 -13.25
CA MET A 54 -9.03 10.17 -12.55
C MET A 54 -8.31 9.80 -11.24
N PRO A 55 -7.05 10.23 -11.05
CA PRO A 55 -6.38 10.06 -9.76
C PRO A 55 -7.06 10.99 -8.75
N ILE A 56 -7.90 10.41 -7.88
CA ILE A 56 -8.42 11.09 -6.71
C ILE A 56 -7.42 10.84 -5.58
N VAL A 57 -6.61 11.86 -5.27
CA VAL A 57 -5.87 11.90 -4.00
C VAL A 57 -6.61 12.88 -3.10
N GLU A 58 -7.55 12.37 -2.31
CA GLU A 58 -8.17 13.19 -1.29
C GLU A 58 -7.14 13.54 -0.22
N PRO A 59 -7.04 14.82 0.19
CA PRO A 59 -6.25 15.18 1.35
C PRO A 59 -6.81 14.45 2.57
N THR A 60 -5.97 13.66 3.23
CA THR A 60 -6.30 12.97 4.47
C THR A 60 -5.38 13.46 5.59
N PRO A 61 -5.88 13.66 6.82
CA PRO A 61 -5.04 13.92 7.98
C PRO A 61 -4.20 12.71 8.39
N CYS A 62 -4.39 11.55 7.75
CA CYS A 62 -3.69 10.32 8.09
C CYS A 62 -2.16 10.40 7.88
N ARG A 63 -1.41 10.17 8.96
CA ARG A 63 0.06 10.04 8.96
C ARG A 63 0.57 8.66 8.53
N SER A 64 -0.08 8.05 7.54
CA SER A 64 0.24 6.69 7.07
C SER A 64 1.70 6.55 6.61
N GLY A 65 2.24 7.56 5.92
CA GLY A 65 3.64 7.56 5.47
C GLY A 65 4.64 7.45 6.63
N ASP A 66 4.42 8.19 7.72
CA ASP A 66 5.28 8.15 8.90
C ASP A 66 5.23 6.80 9.62
N VAL A 67 4.04 6.20 9.71
CA VAL A 67 3.86 4.86 10.30
C VAL A 67 4.54 3.80 9.44
N LEU A 68 4.30 3.82 8.12
CA LEU A 68 4.85 2.82 7.19
C LEU A 68 6.37 2.89 7.06
N THR A 69 6.97 4.06 7.30
CA THR A 69 8.43 4.25 7.31
C THR A 69 9.05 4.08 8.70
N GLY A 70 8.25 3.75 9.72
CA GLY A 70 8.73 3.55 11.08
C GLY A 70 9.20 4.83 11.80
N ARG A 71 8.86 6.01 11.27
CA ARG A 71 9.16 7.30 11.92
C ARG A 71 8.35 7.52 13.19
N ILE A 72 7.13 6.95 13.22
CA ILE A 72 6.24 6.94 14.39
C ILE A 72 5.58 5.57 14.52
N ARG A 73 5.28 5.15 15.75
CA ARG A 73 4.35 4.04 16.04
C ARG A 73 2.91 4.53 15.84
N PRO A 74 1.94 3.63 15.60
CA PRO A 74 0.54 4.00 15.56
C PRO A 74 0.07 4.80 16.79
N THR A 75 0.56 4.46 17.98
CA THR A 75 0.25 5.17 19.24
C THR A 75 0.80 6.59 19.33
N GLU A 76 1.72 6.97 18.45
CA GLU A 76 2.29 8.32 18.35
C GLU A 76 1.56 9.19 17.31
N CYS A 77 0.58 8.62 16.60
CA CYS A 77 -0.33 9.35 15.72
C CYS A 77 -1.48 9.93 16.54
N GLU A 78 -1.70 11.24 16.45
CA GLU A 78 -2.71 11.98 17.24
C GLU A 78 -4.16 11.52 17.01
N TYR A 79 -4.44 10.95 15.84
CA TYR A 79 -5.77 10.44 15.48
C TYR A 79 -6.00 8.99 15.91
N PHE A 80 -4.96 8.24 16.26
CA PHE A 80 -5.05 6.80 16.49
C PHE A 80 -5.90 6.47 17.71
N GLY A 81 -6.92 5.63 17.53
CA GLY A 81 -7.85 5.24 18.59
C GLY A 81 -8.84 6.34 19.01
N ARG A 82 -8.81 7.50 18.35
CA ARG A 82 -9.71 8.63 18.55
C ARG A 82 -10.57 8.83 17.30
N GLU A 83 -10.20 9.75 16.41
CA GLU A 83 -10.87 9.95 15.12
C GLU A 83 -10.59 8.83 14.11
N CYS A 84 -9.46 8.13 14.24
CA CYS A 84 -9.11 6.98 13.43
C CYS A 84 -9.30 5.69 14.22
N THR A 85 -10.36 4.95 13.89
CA THR A 85 -10.73 3.66 14.51
C THR A 85 -10.98 2.60 13.43
N GLN A 86 -11.25 1.35 13.82
CA GLN A 86 -11.61 0.31 12.86
C GLN A 86 -12.94 0.62 12.14
N ASP A 87 -13.90 1.22 12.84
CA ASP A 87 -15.20 1.60 12.28
C ASP A 87 -15.15 2.91 11.50
N THR A 88 -14.21 3.81 11.85
CA THR A 88 -14.00 5.09 11.19
C THR A 88 -12.52 5.28 10.82
N PRO A 89 -12.02 4.55 9.81
CA PRO A 89 -10.60 4.56 9.46
C PRO A 89 -10.26 5.80 8.62
N LEU A 90 -9.26 6.57 9.06
CA LEU A 90 -8.76 7.73 8.29
C LEU A 90 -7.77 7.35 7.18
N GLY A 91 -7.25 6.12 7.17
CA GLY A 91 -6.32 5.67 6.14
C GLY A 91 -6.06 4.17 6.11
N ALA A 92 -5.42 3.73 5.02
CA ALA A 92 -5.20 2.32 4.70
C ALA A 92 -4.57 1.48 5.83
N PRO A 93 -3.62 1.99 6.64
CA PRO A 93 -3.07 1.22 7.76
C PRO A 93 -4.07 0.83 8.86
N MET A 94 -5.23 1.49 8.95
CA MET A 94 -6.32 1.13 9.90
C MET A 94 -7.36 0.19 9.27
N VAL A 95 -7.47 0.18 7.93
CA VAL A 95 -8.40 -0.69 7.19
C VAL A 95 -7.82 -2.08 6.95
N SER A 96 -6.55 -2.15 6.55
CA SER A 96 -5.92 -3.39 6.10
C SER A 96 -5.77 -4.41 7.23
N SER A 97 -5.99 -5.69 6.94
CA SER A 97 -5.68 -6.81 7.86
C SER A 97 -4.20 -6.88 8.21
N GLU A 98 -3.33 -6.43 7.31
CA GLU A 98 -1.87 -6.34 7.50
C GLU A 98 -1.43 -4.94 7.95
N GLY A 99 -2.39 -4.02 8.16
CA GLY A 99 -2.11 -2.65 8.52
C GLY A 99 -1.57 -2.52 9.94
N ALA A 100 -0.44 -1.81 10.10
CA ALA A 100 0.19 -1.61 11.41
C ALA A 100 -0.76 -0.96 12.43
N CYS A 101 -1.57 0.03 12.02
CA CYS A 101 -2.54 0.66 12.92
C CYS A 101 -3.64 -0.34 13.33
N ALA A 102 -4.20 -1.10 12.38
CA ALA A 102 -5.21 -2.11 12.69
C ALA A 102 -4.67 -3.19 13.65
N ALA A 103 -3.43 -3.65 13.43
CA ALA A 103 -2.78 -4.61 14.31
C ALA A 103 -2.60 -4.07 15.74
N TYR A 104 -2.13 -2.82 15.87
CA TYR A 104 -2.02 -2.16 17.18
C TYR A 104 -3.39 -2.02 17.85
N ALA A 105 -4.43 -1.59 17.13
CA ALA A 105 -5.76 -1.42 17.69
C ALA A 105 -6.34 -2.74 18.22
N ARG A 106 -6.09 -3.86 17.54
CA ARG A 106 -6.56 -5.20 17.91
C ARG A 106 -5.78 -5.81 19.07
N HIS A 107 -4.45 -5.66 19.08
CA HIS A 107 -3.58 -6.46 19.96
C HIS A 107 -2.88 -5.67 21.05
N ALA A 108 -2.68 -4.34 20.90
CA ALA A 108 -2.06 -3.54 21.94
C ALA A 108 -2.92 -3.40 23.22
N ARG A 109 -4.21 -3.79 23.16
CA ARG A 109 -5.11 -3.89 24.32
C ARG A 109 -4.85 -5.10 25.23
N GLN A 110 -3.87 -5.96 24.96
CA GLN A 110 -3.54 -7.13 25.79
C GLN A 110 -2.49 -6.87 26.90
N ARG A 111 -2.31 -5.62 27.33
CA ARG A 111 -1.57 -5.32 28.56
C ARG A 111 -2.50 -4.60 29.54
N VAL A 112 -3.25 -5.40 30.30
CA VAL A 112 -3.75 -5.07 31.64
C VAL A 112 -3.16 -6.10 32.57
#